data_AF-A0A380DUD1-F1
#
_entry.id   AF-A0A380DUD1-F1
#
_cell.length_a   1.000
_cell.length_b   1.000
_cell.length_c   1.000
_cell.angle_alpha   90.00
_cell.angle_beta   90.00
_cell.angle_gamma   90.00
#
_symmetry.space_group_name_H-M   'P 1'
#
loop_
_entity.id
_entity.type
_entity.pdbx_description
1 polymer ?
#
loop_
_entity_poly.entity_id
_entity_poly.type
_entity_poly.pdbx_seq_one_letter_code
_entity_poly.pdbx_strand_id
1 'polypeptide(L)'
;MSVAFGEPSLAVDTHVERVSKRLGINRWKDNVRQVEDRLCSVIPRDRWNRSHHQLIFFGRYHCLARKPKCDICPLLEDCREGQKRYKASLKEA
;
A
#
# COMPACT_ATOMS: atom_id res chain seq x y z
N MET A 1 13.09 6.44 14.44
CA MET A 1 13.68 7.72 13.94
C MET A 1 12.62 8.75 13.54
N SER A 2 11.58 8.44 12.75
CA SER A 2 10.54 9.44 12.38
C SER A 2 9.69 9.96 13.58
N VAL A 3 9.19 9.09 14.46
CA VAL A 3 8.32 9.50 15.59
C VAL A 3 9.09 10.21 16.72
N ALA A 4 10.39 9.94 16.86
CA ALA A 4 11.21 10.46 17.96
C ALA A 4 11.95 11.77 17.63
N PHE A 5 12.20 12.06 16.35
CA PHE A 5 13.02 13.21 15.94
C PHE A 5 12.34 14.16 14.94
N GLY A 6 11.08 13.92 14.58
CA GLY A 6 10.34 14.81 13.67
C GLY A 6 10.85 14.86 12.23
N GLU A 7 11.91 14.11 11.91
CA GLU A 7 12.40 13.96 10.55
C GLU A 7 11.37 13.17 9.73
N PRO A 8 10.76 13.77 8.69
CA PRO A 8 9.84 13.05 7.82
C PRO A 8 10.62 11.94 7.15
N SER A 9 10.28 10.70 7.49
CA SER A 9 10.81 9.49 6.88
C SER A 9 9.64 8.53 6.68
N LEU A 10 9.47 8.08 5.44
CA LEU A 10 8.43 7.14 5.08
C LEU A 10 9.00 5.72 5.21
N ALA A 11 9.02 5.22 6.44
CA ALA A 11 9.50 3.86 6.68
C ALA A 11 8.61 2.86 5.94
N VAL A 12 9.23 1.98 5.15
CA VAL A 12 8.52 0.90 4.45
C VAL A 12 8.50 -0.33 5.34
N ASP A 13 7.34 -0.63 5.91
CA ASP A 13 7.09 -1.89 6.62
C ASP A 13 6.42 -2.93 5.70
N THR A 14 6.14 -4.11 6.24
CA THR A 14 5.48 -5.21 5.48
C THR A 14 4.07 -4.87 5.00
N HIS A 15 3.39 -3.91 5.63
CA HIS A 15 2.06 -3.44 5.23
C HIS A 15 2.17 -2.45 4.08
N VAL A 16 3.01 -1.44 4.23
CA VAL A 16 3.33 -0.41 3.23
C VAL A 16 3.84 -1.06 1.95
N GLU A 17 4.80 -1.98 2.04
CA GLU A 17 5.33 -2.68 0.88
C GLU A 17 4.24 -3.45 0.11
N ARG A 18 3.45 -4.24 0.85
CA ARG A 18 2.37 -5.04 0.26
C ARG A 18 1.31 -4.16 -0.40
N VAL A 19 0.86 -3.11 0.28
CA VAL A 19 -0.17 -2.21 -0.23
C VAL A 19 0.32 -1.51 -1.49
N SER A 20 1.53 -0.95 -1.47
CA SER A 20 2.12 -0.23 -2.61
C SER A 20 2.28 -1.11 -3.85
N LYS A 21 2.71 -2.37 -3.68
CA LYS A 21 2.83 -3.34 -4.78
C LYS A 21 1.47 -3.78 -5.33
N ARG A 22 0.46 -3.96 -4.47
CA ARG A 22 -0.90 -4.38 -4.86
C ARG A 22 -1.65 -3.28 -5.61
N LEU A 23 -1.56 -2.04 -5.12
CA LEU A 23 -2.14 -0.86 -5.78
C LEU A 23 -1.42 -0.54 -7.09
N GLY A 24 -0.21 -1.08 -7.31
CA GLY A 24 0.55 -0.84 -8.54
C GLY A 24 1.38 0.45 -8.52
N ILE A 25 1.48 1.11 -7.36
CA ILE A 25 2.41 2.23 -7.13
C ILE A 25 3.86 1.76 -7.37
N ASN A 26 4.15 0.53 -6.92
CA ASN A 26 5.42 -0.16 -7.12
C ASN A 26 5.26 -1.45 -7.93
N ARG A 27 6.37 -1.90 -8.52
CA ARG A 27 6.46 -3.19 -9.20
C ARG A 27 6.62 -4.31 -8.17
N TRP A 28 6.15 -5.49 -8.50
CA TRP A 28 6.24 -6.66 -7.61
C TRP A 28 7.69 -7.03 -7.24
N LYS A 29 8.63 -6.80 -8.18
CA LYS A 29 10.05 -7.09 -8.03
C LYS A 29 10.85 -5.97 -7.32
N ASP A 30 10.22 -4.83 -7.03
CA ASP A 30 10.92 -3.73 -6.35
C ASP A 30 11.34 -4.18 -4.94
N ASN A 31 12.56 -3.86 -4.54
CA ASN A 31 13.00 -4.05 -3.16
C ASN A 31 12.48 -2.92 -2.25
N VAL A 32 12.66 -3.07 -0.94
CA VAL A 32 12.15 -2.12 0.07
C VAL A 32 12.62 -0.69 -0.18
N ARG A 33 13.89 -0.51 -0.57
CA ARG A 33 14.47 0.81 -0.87
C ARG A 33 13.81 1.44 -2.10
N GLN A 34 13.60 0.68 -3.16
CA GLN A 34 12.90 1.15 -4.36
C GLN A 34 11.44 1.51 -4.08
N VAL A 35 10.80 0.81 -3.14
CA VAL A 35 9.47 1.15 -2.65
C VAL A 35 9.48 2.48 -1.91
N GLU A 36 10.44 2.69 -1.02
CA GLU A 36 10.62 3.94 -0.29
C GLU A 36 10.86 5.12 -1.24
N ASP A 37 11.83 5.00 -2.15
CA ASP A 37 12.17 6.05 -3.12
C ASP A 37 10.96 6.43 -3.99
N ARG A 38 10.17 5.44 -4.41
CA ARG A 38 8.96 5.68 -5.20
C ARG A 38 7.88 6.38 -4.38
N LEU A 39 7.65 5.98 -3.14
CA LEU A 39 6.66 6.62 -2.28
C LEU A 39 7.06 8.04 -1.92
N CYS A 40 8.35 8.28 -1.65
CA CYS A 40 8.89 9.62 -1.39
C CYS A 40 8.81 10.55 -2.63
N SER A 41 8.87 10.01 -3.85
CA SER A 41 8.73 10.81 -5.08
C SER A 41 7.27 11.10 -5.45
N VAL A 42 6.30 10.31 -4.98
CA VAL A 42 4.87 10.48 -5.27
C VAL A 42 4.15 11.26 -4.17
N ILE A 43 4.54 11.07 -2.91
CA ILE A 43 3.88 11.67 -1.75
C ILE A 43 4.63 12.95 -1.34
N PRO A 44 3.95 14.11 -1.22
CA PRO A 44 4.55 15.33 -0.69
C PRO A 44 5.19 15.12 0.70
N ARG A 45 6.36 15.74 0.94
CA ARG A 45 7.17 15.52 2.16
C ARG A 45 6.44 15.84 3.47
N ASP A 46 5.56 16.83 3.44
CA ASP A 46 4.68 17.21 4.57
C ASP A 46 3.70 16.09 4.96
N ARG A 47 3.43 15.14 4.06
CA ARG A 47 2.46 14.05 4.26
C ARG A 47 3.10 12.71 4.56
N TRP A 48 4.44 12.58 4.61
CA TRP A 48 5.10 11.27 4.76
C TRP A 48 4.67 10.54 6.04
N ASN A 49 4.71 11.20 7.20
CA ASN A 49 4.33 10.59 8.47
C ASN A 49 2.84 10.19 8.50
N ARG A 50 1.96 11.02 7.94
CA ARG A 50 0.53 10.73 7.86
C ARG A 50 0.26 9.54 6.93
N SER A 51 0.87 9.57 5.75
CA SER A 51 0.70 8.54 4.72
C SER A 51 1.25 7.20 5.17
N HIS A 52 2.39 7.21 5.88
CA HIS A 52 2.97 6.01 6.49
C HIS A 52 1.96 5.31 7.41
N HIS A 53 1.40 6.03 8.39
CA HIS A 53 0.39 5.45 9.27
C HIS A 53 -0.86 4.99 8.49
N GLN A 54 -1.36 5.80 7.56
CA GLN A 54 -2.54 5.43 6.76
C GLN A 54 -2.32 4.13 5.98
N LEU A 55 -1.15 3.95 5.37
CA LEU A 55 -0.80 2.73 4.64
C LEU A 55 -0.66 1.52 5.58
N ILE A 56 -0.10 1.72 6.78
CA ILE A 56 -0.06 0.68 7.83
C ILE A 56 -1.47 0.26 8.24
N PHE A 57 -2.32 1.20 8.62
CA PHE A 57 -3.69 0.93 9.06
C PHE A 57 -4.49 0.26 7.93
N PHE A 58 -4.36 0.76 6.71
CA PHE A 58 -5.02 0.17 5.55
C PHE A 58 -4.54 -1.26 5.29
N GLY A 59 -3.23 -1.51 5.30
CA GLY A 59 -2.67 -2.85 5.13
C GLY A 59 -3.05 -3.81 6.26
N ARG A 60 -3.17 -3.31 7.50
CA ARG A 60 -3.48 -4.11 8.69
C ARG A 60 -4.95 -4.47 8.83
N TYR A 61 -5.87 -3.57 8.48
CA TYR A 61 -7.31 -3.74 8.77
C TYR A 61 -8.17 -3.95 7.53
N HIS A 62 -7.65 -3.63 6.33
CA HIS A 62 -8.41 -3.65 5.08
C HIS A 62 -7.74 -4.51 3.99
N CYS A 63 -6.53 -4.16 3.56
CA CYS A 63 -5.74 -4.89 2.57
C CYS A 63 -4.90 -6.01 3.22
N LEU A 64 -5.62 -6.94 3.86
CA LEU A 64 -5.05 -8.08 4.60
C LEU A 64 -4.20 -8.98 3.70
N ALA A 65 -3.16 -9.61 4.27
CA ALA A 65 -2.22 -10.43 3.52
C ALA A 65 -2.90 -11.63 2.82
N ARG A 66 -3.75 -12.38 3.52
CA ARG A 66 -4.40 -13.59 3.00
C ARG A 66 -5.74 -13.29 2.32
N LYS A 67 -6.68 -12.67 3.03
CA LYS A 67 -8.05 -12.41 2.56
C LYS A 67 -8.34 -10.89 2.58
N PRO A 68 -7.82 -10.11 1.61
CA PRO A 68 -8.10 -8.67 1.55
C PRO A 68 -9.57 -8.40 1.28
N LYS A 69 -10.11 -7.33 1.86
CA LYS A 69 -11.51 -6.90 1.72
C LYS A 69 -11.74 -6.12 0.42
N CYS A 70 -11.39 -6.71 -0.72
CA CYS A 70 -11.43 -6.05 -2.03
C CYS A 70 -12.86 -5.69 -2.47
N ASP A 71 -13.84 -6.48 -2.04
CA ASP A 71 -15.28 -6.30 -2.25
C ASP A 71 -15.82 -4.95 -1.76
N ILE A 72 -15.31 -4.47 -0.63
CA ILE A 72 -15.70 -3.19 -0.03
C ILE A 72 -14.58 -2.13 -0.13
N CYS A 73 -13.57 -2.38 -0.97
CA CYS A 73 -12.40 -1.51 -1.05
C CYS A 73 -12.71 -0.26 -1.87
N PRO A 74 -12.56 0.95 -1.32
CA PRO A 74 -12.80 2.18 -2.07
C PRO A 74 -11.78 2.41 -3.20
N LEU A 75 -10.65 1.69 -3.16
CA LEU A 75 -9.60 1.76 -4.17
C LEU A 75 -9.71 0.63 -5.20
N LEU A 76 -10.82 -0.12 -5.25
CA LEU A 76 -10.93 -1.31 -6.10
C LEU A 76 -10.71 -0.98 -7.58
N GLU A 77 -11.27 0.13 -8.06
CA GLU A 77 -11.19 0.57 -9.46
C GLU A 77 -9.74 0.86 -9.88
N ASP A 78 -8.97 1.50 -9.01
CA ASP A 78 -7.56 1.84 -9.26
C ASP A 78 -6.57 0.72 -8.87
N CYS A 79 -7.04 -0.32 -8.16
CA CYS A 79 -6.17 -1.37 -7.62
C CYS A 79 -5.97 -2.51 -8.61
N ARG A 80 -4.75 -2.63 -9.15
CA ARG A 80 -4.33 -3.73 -10.04
C ARG A 80 -4.63 -5.11 -9.46
N GLU A 81 -4.29 -5.36 -8.20
CA GLU A 81 -4.53 -6.67 -7.55
C GLU A 81 -6.01 -6.88 -7.22
N GLY A 82 -6.72 -5.82 -6.82
CA GLY A 82 -8.14 -5.86 -6.48
C GLY A 82 -8.99 -6.27 -7.69
N GLN A 83 -8.75 -5.61 -8.82
CA GLN A 83 -9.39 -5.95 -10.11
C GLN A 83 -9.15 -7.41 -10.51
N LYS A 84 -7.91 -7.90 -10.36
CA LYS A 84 -7.58 -9.29 -10.66
C LYS A 84 -8.37 -10.27 -9.79
N ARG A 85 -8.48 -10.00 -8.49
CA ARG A 85 -9.24 -10.82 -7.54
C ARG A 85 -10.74 -10.79 -7.80
N TYR A 86 -11.29 -9.61 -8.07
CA TYR A 86 -12.70 -9.43 -8.38
C TYR A 86 -13.11 -10.18 -9.66
N LYS A 87 -12.28 -10.11 -10.71
CA LYS A 87 -12.50 -10.89 -11.94
C LYS A 87 -12.42 -12.40 -11.73
N ALA A 88 -11.59 -12.86 -10.78
CA ALA A 88 -11.53 -14.28 -10.44
C ALA A 88 -12.79 -14.74 -9.69
N SER A 89 -13.29 -13.94 -8.74
CA SER A 89 -14.52 -14.29 -8.00
C SER A 89 -15.77 -14.33 -8.88
N LEU A 90 -15.83 -13.52 -9.96
CA LEU A 90 -16.94 -13.57 -10.92
C LEU A 90 -16.94 -14.81 -11.82
N LYS A 91 -15.80 -15.50 -11.96
CA LYS A 91 -15.70 -16.74 -12.76
C LYS A 91 -16.08 -17.99 -11.97
N GLU A 92 -16.10 -17.88 -10.65
CA GLU A 92 -16.41 -18.97 -9.72
C GLU A 92 -17.89 -18.94 -9.26
N ALA A 93 -18.61 -17.86 -9.58
CA ALA A 93 -20.04 -17.68 -9.35
C ALA A 93 -20.84 -18.04 -10.60
#